data_AF-A0A9J6D3K2-F1
#
_entry.id   AF-A0A9J6D3K2-F1
#
_cell.length_a   1.000
_cell.length_b   1.000
_cell.length_c   1.000
_cell.angle_alpha   90.00
_cell.angle_beta   90.00
_cell.angle_gamma   90.00
#
_symmetry.space_group_name_H-M   'P 1'
#
loop_
_entity.id
_entity.type
_entity.pdbx_description
1 polymer ?
#
loop_
_entity_poly.entity_id
_entity_poly.type
_entity_poly.pdbx_seq_one_letter_code
_entity_poly.pdbx_strand_id
1 'polypeptide(L)'
;MMAEVRPSSEAQLTTSTLLIHSLRREDLRATLYCTASNNISSPADTSVTLDLNLRPTSVKIRRGDIPVSAGLPAEIVCEVWGSRPPPVVTWWKGLRQLNHTFVYVSTGRQHDHQRGLVHTFE
;
A
#
# COMPACT_ATOMS: atom_id res chain seq x y z
N MET A 1 7.42 12.54 6.74
CA MET A 1 6.97 12.49 8.14
C MET A 1 6.99 13.83 8.87
N MET A 2 6.01 14.13 9.73
CA MET A 2 6.14 15.14 10.82
C MET A 2 6.05 14.44 12.17
N ALA A 3 7.07 14.56 13.01
CA ALA A 3 7.14 13.87 14.29
C ALA A 3 7.86 14.70 15.37
N GLU A 4 7.54 14.42 16.63
CA GLU A 4 8.17 15.02 17.80
C GLU A 4 8.52 13.96 18.84
N VAL A 5 9.60 14.19 19.60
CA VAL A 5 10.00 13.32 20.70
C VAL A 5 9.62 14.00 22.01
N ARG A 6 8.87 13.28 22.85
CA ARG A 6 8.45 13.75 24.17
C ARG A 6 9.15 12.92 25.25
N PRO A 7 10.16 13.48 25.92
CA PRO A 7 10.81 12.83 27.04
C PRO A 7 9.95 12.95 28.31
N SER A 8 9.96 11.91 29.13
CA SER A 8 9.46 11.93 30.50
C SER A 8 10.47 11.24 31.42
N SER A 9 10.67 11.82 32.61
CA SER A 9 11.50 11.25 33.66
C SER A 9 10.64 11.05 34.90
N GLU A 10 10.42 9.81 35.29
CA GLU A 10 9.73 9.46 36.53
C GLU A 10 10.63 8.56 37.37
N ALA A 11 11.01 9.06 38.55
CA ALA A 11 12.05 8.49 39.40
C ALA A 11 13.39 8.25 38.66
N GLN A 12 13.83 6.99 38.51
CA GLN A 12 15.08 6.58 37.83
C GLN A 12 14.86 6.08 36.39
N LEU A 13 13.64 6.15 35.86
CA LEU A 13 13.32 5.71 34.51
C LEU A 13 13.16 6.93 33.59
N THR A 14 13.95 6.96 32.51
CA THR A 14 13.76 7.91 31.42
C THR A 14 13.01 7.22 30.29
N THR A 15 11.85 7.74 29.94
CA THR A 15 11.07 7.28 28.80
C THR A 15 11.08 8.35 27.73
N SER A 16 11.26 7.93 26.48
CA SER A 16 11.19 8.82 25.33
C SER A 16 10.12 8.30 24.39
N THR A 17 9.09 9.10 24.14
CA THR A 17 7.97 8.73 23.26
C THR A 17 8.05 9.52 21.96
N LEU A 18 8.14 8.82 20.83
CA LEU A 18 8.04 9.42 19.50
C LEU A 18 6.57 9.51 19.08
N LEU A 19 6.08 10.72 18.86
CA LEU A 19 4.75 10.99 18.31
C LEU A 19 4.87 11.38 16.83
N ILE A 20 4.15 10.67 15.97
CA ILE A 20 4.11 10.95 14.53
C ILE A 20 2.78 11.60 14.20
N HIS A 21 2.80 12.90 13.89
CA HIS A 21 1.61 13.71 13.62
C HIS A 21 1.05 13.49 12.22
N SER A 22 1.92 13.29 11.23
CA SER A 22 1.50 12.99 9.86
C SER A 22 2.48 12.08 9.14
N LEU A 23 1.90 11.09 8.46
CA LEU A 23 2.59 10.14 7.60
C LEU A 23 2.32 10.49 6.13
N ARG A 24 3.33 10.26 5.31
CA ARG A 24 3.29 10.45 3.87
C ARG A 24 3.64 9.14 3.19
N ARG A 25 3.33 9.04 1.88
CA ARG A 25 3.59 7.81 1.10
C ARG A 25 5.07 7.42 1.09
N GLU A 26 5.97 8.41 1.11
CA GLU A 26 7.41 8.17 1.14
C GLU A 26 7.92 7.61 2.46
N ASP A 27 7.11 7.68 3.53
CA ASP A 27 7.44 7.07 4.82
C ASP A 27 7.18 5.54 4.82
N LEU A 28 6.66 4.97 3.71
CA LEU A 28 6.44 3.53 3.59
C LEU A 28 7.77 2.78 3.72
N ARG A 29 7.81 1.79 4.63
CA ARG A 29 9.01 1.02 5.00
C ARG A 29 10.12 1.86 5.62
N ALA A 30 9.85 3.09 6.06
CA ALA A 30 10.79 3.80 6.91
C ALA A 30 10.98 3.02 8.21
N THR A 31 12.24 2.85 8.62
CA THR A 31 12.59 2.19 9.88
C THR A 31 12.91 3.25 10.93
N LEU A 32 12.16 3.21 12.02
CA LEU A 32 12.34 4.08 13.18
C LEU A 32 13.18 3.34 14.21
N TYR A 33 14.17 4.02 14.77
CA TYR A 33 15.07 3.45 15.77
C TYR A 33 14.81 4.11 17.12
N CYS A 34 14.74 3.28 18.16
CA CYS A 34 14.81 3.72 19.55
C CYS A 34 16.17 3.30 20.08
N THR A 35 17.00 4.27 20.46
CA THR A 35 18.37 4.03 20.93
C THR A 35 18.51 4.56 22.35
N ALA A 36 18.95 3.69 23.25
CA ALA A 36 19.30 4.03 24.62
C ALA A 36 20.82 3.98 24.78
N SER A 37 21.43 5.13 25.07
CA SER A 37 22.88 5.27 25.22
C SER A 37 23.24 5.78 26.61
N ASN A 38 24.29 5.20 27.20
CA ASN A 38 24.91 5.65 28.44
C ASN A 38 26.44 5.68 28.27
N ASN A 39 27.19 6.09 29.30
CA ASN A 39 28.67 6.16 29.28
C ASN A 39 29.37 4.86 29.75
N ILE A 40 28.63 3.77 29.94
CA ILE A 40 29.15 2.54 30.58
C ILE A 40 29.15 1.37 29.61
N SER A 41 28.17 1.31 28.70
CA SER A 41 28.01 0.23 27.73
C SER A 41 27.83 0.78 26.32
N SER A 42 27.97 -0.09 25.33
CA SER A 42 27.49 0.20 23.98
C SER A 42 25.99 0.56 24.02
N PRO A 43 25.52 1.46 23.14
CA PRO A 43 24.10 1.78 23.05
C PRO A 43 23.27 0.52 22.74
N ALA A 44 22.10 0.42 23.35
CA ALA A 44 21.10 -0.57 23.00
C ALA A 44 20.11 0.05 22.01
N ASP A 45 19.81 -0.66 20.92
CA ASP A 45 18.86 -0.22 19.92
C ASP A 45 17.75 -1.26 19.67
N THR A 46 16.57 -0.76 19.33
CA THR A 46 15.47 -1.53 18.77
C THR A 46 14.83 -0.73 17.66
N SER A 47 14.10 -1.39 16.77
CA SER A 47 13.52 -0.73 15.60
C SER A 47 12.10 -1.16 15.31
N VAL A 48 11.36 -0.26 14.66
CA VAL A 48 10.01 -0.48 14.14
C VAL A 48 9.99 -0.05 12.68
N THR A 49 9.52 -0.92 11.79
CA THR A 49 9.36 -0.58 10.37
C THR A 49 7.92 -0.22 10.09
N LEU A 50 7.71 0.94 9.46
CA LEU A 50 6.37 1.42 9.13
C LEU A 50 5.79 0.67 7.93
N ASP A 51 4.66 0.00 8.15
CA ASP A 51 3.83 -0.52 7.07
C ASP A 51 2.55 0.32 6.96
N LEU A 52 2.32 0.90 5.77
CA LEU A 52 1.29 1.90 5.56
C LEU A 52 0.13 1.38 4.72
N ASN A 53 -1.08 1.79 5.12
CA ASN A 53 -2.27 1.65 4.29
C ASN A 53 -2.38 2.85 3.36
N LEU A 54 -2.16 2.61 2.07
CA LEU A 54 -2.14 3.60 1.01
C LEU A 54 -3.28 3.37 0.03
N ARG A 55 -4.09 4.40 -0.20
CA ARG A 55 -5.11 4.39 -1.26
C ARG A 55 -4.46 4.24 -2.65
N PRO A 56 -5.18 3.80 -3.69
CA PRO A 56 -4.68 3.89 -5.06
C PRO A 56 -4.29 5.32 -5.47
N THR A 57 -3.29 5.43 -6.32
CA THR A 57 -2.85 6.68 -6.96
C THR A 57 -3.47 6.86 -8.34
N SER A 58 -3.75 5.75 -9.03
CA SER A 58 -4.34 5.73 -10.36
C SER A 58 -5.23 4.49 -10.50
N VAL A 59 -6.29 4.64 -11.29
CA VAL A 59 -7.22 3.58 -11.71
C VAL A 59 -7.54 3.83 -13.18
N LYS A 60 -7.34 2.86 -14.06
CA LYS A 60 -7.64 2.99 -15.49
C LYS A 60 -8.27 1.72 -16.03
N ILE A 61 -9.35 1.88 -16.78
CA ILE A 61 -9.94 0.80 -17.56
C ILE A 61 -9.31 0.83 -18.95
N ARG A 62 -8.78 -0.32 -19.39
CA ARG A 62 -8.23 -0.54 -20.72
C ARG A 62 -9.01 -1.62 -21.42
N ARG A 63 -9.28 -1.41 -22.69
CA ARG A 63 -9.85 -2.41 -23.59
C ARG A 63 -8.71 -2.95 -24.46
N GLY A 64 -8.78 -4.23 -24.83
CA GLY A 64 -7.92 -4.73 -25.92
C GLY A 64 -8.18 -3.97 -27.22
N ASP A 65 -7.20 -3.99 -28.13
CA ASP A 65 -7.30 -3.34 -29.45
C ASP A 65 -8.31 -4.03 -30.38
N ILE A 66 -8.86 -5.18 -29.96
CA ILE A 66 -9.79 -5.99 -30.73
C ILE A 66 -11.23 -5.44 -30.56
N PRO A 67 -11.96 -5.19 -31.67
CA PRO A 67 -13.36 -4.83 -31.61
C PRO A 67 -14.18 -5.88 -30.85
N VAL A 68 -15.18 -5.44 -30.09
CA VAL A 68 -16.10 -6.37 -29.41
C VAL A 68 -17.26 -6.67 -30.35
N SER A 69 -17.53 -7.96 -30.49
CA SER A 69 -18.62 -8.50 -31.29
C SER A 69 -19.64 -9.14 -30.37
N ALA A 70 -20.93 -9.01 -30.72
CA ALA A 70 -22.01 -9.62 -29.93
C ALA A 70 -21.87 -11.16 -29.88
N GLY A 71 -22.06 -11.74 -28.71
CA GLY A 71 -21.96 -13.18 -28.48
C GLY A 71 -20.54 -13.74 -28.46
N LEU A 72 -19.51 -12.88 -28.51
CA LEU A 72 -18.12 -13.26 -28.32
C LEU A 72 -17.55 -12.60 -27.05
N PRO A 73 -16.67 -13.31 -26.33
CA PRO A 73 -16.08 -12.79 -25.10
C PRO A 73 -15.15 -11.61 -25.36
N ALA A 74 -15.08 -10.69 -24.40
CA ALA A 74 -14.38 -9.42 -24.53
C ALA A 74 -13.47 -9.14 -23.33
N GLU A 75 -12.18 -9.00 -23.57
CA GLU A 75 -11.24 -8.66 -22.49
C GLU A 75 -11.25 -7.15 -22.18
N ILE A 76 -11.56 -6.83 -20.91
CA ILE A 76 -11.52 -5.47 -20.37
C ILE A 76 -10.74 -5.49 -19.05
N VAL A 77 -9.65 -4.75 -19.02
CA VAL A 77 -8.68 -4.73 -17.92
C VAL A 77 -8.87 -3.49 -17.06
N CYS A 78 -8.78 -3.63 -15.73
CA CYS A 78 -8.72 -2.49 -14.81
C CYS A 78 -7.36 -2.48 -14.11
N GLU A 79 -6.52 -1.54 -14.51
CA GLU A 79 -5.19 -1.37 -13.92
C GLU A 79 -5.31 -0.41 -12.71
N VAL A 80 -4.78 -0.81 -11.54
CA VAL A 80 -4.81 -0.03 -10.30
C VAL A 80 -3.40 0.08 -9.73
N TRP A 81 -2.96 1.30 -9.39
CA TRP A 81 -1.56 1.54 -9.01
C TRP A 81 -1.39 2.21 -7.64
N GLY A 82 -0.29 1.89 -6.96
CA GLY A 82 0.16 2.58 -5.75
C GLY A 82 -0.73 2.37 -4.52
N SER A 83 -1.55 1.31 -4.52
CA SER A 83 -2.31 0.87 -3.36
C SER A 83 -1.45 -0.02 -2.48
N ARG A 84 -1.67 0.05 -1.16
CA ARG A 84 -1.15 -0.91 -0.19
C ARG A 84 -2.14 -1.04 0.96
N PRO A 85 -2.56 -2.24 1.35
CA PRO A 85 -2.42 -3.52 0.64
C PRO A 85 -3.01 -3.49 -0.79
N PRO A 86 -2.88 -4.58 -1.57
CA PRO A 86 -3.59 -4.70 -2.85
C PRO A 86 -5.07 -4.37 -2.68
N PRO A 87 -5.67 -3.59 -3.60
CA PRO A 87 -7.05 -3.14 -3.47
C PRO A 87 -8.02 -4.25 -3.87
N VAL A 88 -9.24 -4.19 -3.34
CA VAL A 88 -10.36 -5.00 -3.83
C VAL A 88 -10.97 -4.31 -5.04
N VAL A 89 -11.10 -5.03 -6.16
CA VAL A 89 -11.67 -4.52 -7.41
C VAL A 89 -13.01 -5.19 -7.66
N THR A 90 -14.04 -4.40 -7.99
CA THR A 90 -15.36 -4.90 -8.38
C THR A 90 -15.76 -4.31 -9.73
N TRP A 91 -16.45 -5.10 -10.55
CA TRP A 91 -16.89 -4.68 -11.88
C TRP A 91 -18.40 -4.54 -11.94
N TRP A 92 -18.86 -3.52 -12.66
CA TRP A 92 -20.27 -3.17 -12.76
C TRP A 92 -20.62 -2.85 -14.22
N LYS A 93 -21.71 -3.42 -14.71
CA LYS A 93 -22.35 -3.08 -15.99
C LYS A 93 -23.67 -2.40 -15.66
N GLY A 94 -23.69 -1.06 -15.71
CA GLY A 94 -24.79 -0.27 -15.16
C GLY A 94 -24.94 -0.53 -13.65
N LEU A 95 -26.12 -1.00 -13.23
CA LEU A 95 -26.42 -1.31 -11.83
C LEU A 95 -26.15 -2.77 -11.44
N ARG A 96 -25.66 -3.60 -12.37
CA ARG A 96 -25.41 -5.02 -12.12
C ARG A 96 -23.94 -5.27 -11.88
N GLN A 97 -23.60 -5.79 -10.70
CA GLN A 97 -22.26 -6.29 -10.41
C GLN A 97 -21.98 -7.55 -11.24
N LEU A 98 -20.80 -7.61 -11.85
CA LEU A 98 -20.33 -8.77 -12.59
C LEU A 98 -19.61 -9.72 -11.63
N ASN A 99 -20.00 -10.99 -11.65
CA ASN A 99 -19.48 -12.01 -10.72
C ASN A 99 -18.33 -12.82 -11.32
N HIS A 100 -18.28 -12.93 -12.66
CA HIS A 100 -17.21 -13.63 -13.37
C HIS A 100 -16.07 -12.65 -13.67
N THR A 101 -15.25 -12.41 -12.65
CA THR A 101 -14.08 -11.54 -12.72
C THR A 101 -12.88 -12.24 -12.11
N PHE A 102 -11.71 -12.08 -12.70
CA PHE A 102 -10.43 -12.55 -12.18
C PHE A 102 -9.64 -11.36 -11.64
N VAL A 103 -8.85 -11.55 -10.57
CA VAL A 103 -7.95 -10.52 -10.05
C VAL A 103 -6.55 -11.11 -10.00
N TYR A 104 -5.61 -10.49 -10.72
CA TYR A 104 -4.19 -10.80 -10.58
C TYR A 104 -3.50 -9.73 -9.75
N VAL A 105 -2.43 -10.09 -9.03
CA VAL A 105 -1.62 -9.14 -8.27
C VAL A 105 -0.19 -9.33 -8.70
N SER A 106 0.28 -8.57 -9.70
CA SER A 106 1.68 -8.69 -10.15
C SER A 106 2.62 -7.87 -9.26
N THR A 107 3.56 -8.50 -8.57
CA THR A 107 4.67 -7.79 -7.89
C THR A 107 5.88 -7.68 -8.83
N GLY A 108 5.83 -6.74 -9.77
CA GLY A 108 6.91 -6.55 -10.75
C GLY A 108 8.15 -5.86 -10.16
N ARG A 109 9.35 -6.39 -10.45
CA ARG A 109 10.69 -5.83 -10.08
C ARG A 109 11.13 -4.57 -10.86
N GLN A 110 10.22 -3.87 -11.53
CA GLN A 110 10.52 -2.58 -12.16
C GLN A 110 9.35 -1.64 -11.88
N HIS A 111 9.54 -0.72 -10.92
CA HIS A 111 8.54 0.21 -10.40
C HIS A 111 7.22 -0.45 -9.97
N ASP A 112 7.08 -0.76 -8.69
CA ASP A 112 5.88 -1.14 -7.90
C ASP A 112 4.47 -1.00 -8.57
N HIS A 113 4.20 -1.77 -9.63
CA HIS A 113 2.92 -1.77 -10.36
C HIS A 113 2.23 -3.12 -10.16
N GLN A 114 1.26 -3.17 -9.25
CA GLN A 114 0.30 -4.28 -9.14
C GLN A 114 -0.67 -4.21 -10.32
N ARG A 115 -0.45 -5.05 -11.32
CA ARG A 115 -1.38 -5.24 -12.43
C ARG A 115 -2.43 -6.26 -12.00
N GLY A 116 -3.66 -5.80 -11.86
CA GLY A 116 -4.86 -6.65 -11.88
C GLY A 116 -5.39 -6.75 -13.28
N LEU A 117 -5.16 -7.89 -13.94
CA LEU A 117 -5.87 -8.22 -15.16
C LEU A 117 -7.23 -8.80 -14.77
N VAL A 118 -8.30 -8.43 -15.46
CA VAL A 118 -9.62 -9.05 -15.28
C VAL A 118 -10.09 -9.42 -16.67
N HIS A 119 -10.50 -10.68 -16.87
CA HIS A 119 -11.16 -11.11 -18.11
C HIS A 119 -12.66 -11.16 -17.86
N THR A 120 -13.44 -10.52 -18.73
CA THR A 120 -14.90 -10.69 -18.81
C THR A 120 -15.23 -11.57 -20.02
N PHE A 121 -15.73 -12.77 -19.79
CA PHE A 121 -16.30 -13.59 -20.86
C PHE A 121 -17.82 -13.36 -20.85
N GLU A 122 -18.38 -12.72 -21.89
CA GLU A 122 -19.81 -12.84 -22.24
C GLU A 122 -19.92 -13.74 -23.46
#